data_AF-A0A8S1ARV8-F1
#
_entry.id   AF-A0A8S1ARV8-F1
#
_cell.length_a   1.000
_cell.length_b   1.000
_cell.length_c   1.000
_cell.angle_alpha   90.00
_cell.angle_beta   90.00
_cell.angle_gamma   90.00
#
_symmetry.space_group_name_H-M   'P 1'
#
loop_
_entity.id
_entity.type
_entity.pdbx_description
1 polymer ?
#
loop_
_entity_poly.entity_id
_entity_poly.type
_entity_poly.pdbx_seq_one_letter_code
_entity_poly.pdbx_strand_id
1 'polypeptide(L)'
;MTDSRKMKIDRDHIYVMQILFAVGITIASQSLDLENKHKWALNFARYVMYLLTVQASKPVCIELYEILYNKRKLDAQGFFSKANRTQAMMYAGSVAVIYLNDKKLYAEDFPFVFVAYLAVKYPEVATSTKVAVTYGMGMACSFIEGYLVHVVLPDGGTIKGLQDKIRAFEANNGVIFPVKRLFIIVTKSMHCPPDLKEFNDKSDREDVNRLEACLPLEEVIKDVAGVKNRNYKNSAYKIMRPNKKPVYIAAECATPLHTLYRVMKNRHLYEAIADVKVEDIVSDFVGTLRTVLAKSPEFKKTCELVCFDDTDENSNLSDVLLDKIRELEPNFEEFINRAK
;
A
#
# COMPACT_ATOMS: atom_id res chain seq x y z
N MET A 1 1.19 22.13 -36.82
CA MET A 1 0.01 22.72 -36.15
C MET A 1 -1.22 22.06 -36.72
N THR A 2 -1.74 21.05 -36.04
CA THR A 2 -3.01 20.39 -36.35
C THR A 2 -3.82 20.41 -35.06
N ASP A 3 -4.81 21.30 -35.04
CA ASP A 3 -5.71 21.56 -33.92
C ASP A 3 -6.63 20.34 -33.72
N SER A 4 -6.26 19.42 -32.82
CA SER A 4 -7.18 18.39 -32.34
C SER A 4 -7.90 18.93 -31.11
N ARG A 5 -9.00 19.65 -31.32
CA ARG A 5 -9.98 19.89 -30.26
C ARG A 5 -10.61 18.55 -29.89
N LYS A 6 -10.01 17.87 -28.91
CA LYS A 6 -10.74 16.89 -28.10
C LYS A 6 -11.82 17.67 -27.36
N MET A 7 -13.04 17.58 -27.85
CA MET A 7 -14.23 18.09 -27.20
C MET A 7 -14.28 17.45 -25.81
N LYS A 8 -14.01 18.25 -24.78
CA LYS A 8 -14.13 17.86 -23.37
C LYS A 8 -15.63 17.65 -23.16
N ILE A 9 -16.09 16.42 -23.25
CA ILE A 9 -17.49 16.08 -23.00
C ILE A 9 -17.73 16.40 -21.53
N ASP A 10 -18.44 17.49 -21.29
CA ASP A 10 -18.74 17.97 -19.96
C ASP A 10 -19.67 16.98 -19.26
N ARG A 11 -19.53 16.83 -17.94
CA ARG A 11 -20.32 15.89 -17.14
C ARG A 11 -21.82 16.14 -17.33
N ASP A 12 -22.18 17.40 -17.57
CA ASP A 12 -23.55 17.85 -17.84
C ASP A 12 -24.08 17.34 -19.19
N HIS A 13 -23.24 17.22 -20.22
CA HIS A 13 -23.64 16.65 -21.50
C HIS A 13 -23.94 15.15 -21.38
N ILE A 14 -23.21 14.43 -20.52
CA ILE A 14 -23.47 13.02 -20.23
C ILE A 14 -24.83 12.87 -19.53
N TYR A 15 -25.15 13.73 -18.55
CA TYR A 15 -26.45 13.69 -17.89
C TYR A 15 -27.61 14.05 -18.82
N VAL A 16 -27.44 15.07 -19.67
CA VAL A 16 -28.45 15.42 -20.69
C VAL A 16 -28.68 14.24 -21.65
N MET A 17 -27.61 13.57 -22.10
CA MET A 17 -27.74 12.40 -22.95
C MET A 17 -28.39 11.21 -22.24
N GLN A 18 -28.11 10.99 -20.94
CA GLN A 18 -28.78 9.95 -20.15
C GLN A 18 -30.27 10.24 -19.96
N ILE A 19 -30.65 11.50 -19.73
CA ILE A 19 -32.04 11.93 -19.65
C ILE A 19 -32.74 11.72 -21.00
N LEU A 20 -32.13 12.18 -22.10
CA LEU A 20 -32.67 11.98 -23.45
C LEU A 20 -32.78 10.50 -23.82
N PHE A 21 -31.83 9.67 -23.39
CA PHE A 21 -31.86 8.23 -23.59
C PHE A 21 -33.00 7.57 -22.77
N ALA A 22 -33.16 7.95 -21.51
CA ALA A 22 -34.26 7.47 -20.67
C ALA A 22 -35.64 7.90 -21.20
N VAL A 23 -35.76 9.16 -21.65
CA VAL A 23 -36.96 9.69 -22.31
C VAL A 23 -37.20 8.98 -23.63
N GLY A 24 -36.15 8.73 -24.42
CA GLY A 24 -36.21 7.99 -25.68
C GLY A 24 -36.68 6.54 -25.50
N ILE A 25 -36.18 5.84 -24.47
CA ILE A 25 -36.68 4.50 -24.08
C ILE A 25 -38.15 4.58 -23.66
N THR A 26 -38.55 5.61 -22.90
CA THR A 26 -39.92 5.77 -22.43
C THR A 26 -40.90 6.06 -23.57
N ILE A 27 -40.50 6.88 -24.55
CA ILE A 27 -41.29 7.21 -25.75
C ILE A 27 -41.30 6.04 -26.75
N ALA A 28 -40.17 5.38 -26.99
CA ALA A 28 -40.12 4.18 -27.83
C ALA A 28 -40.93 3.03 -27.22
N SER A 29 -41.04 3.03 -25.89
CA SER A 29 -41.89 2.13 -25.13
C SER A 29 -43.35 2.59 -25.06
N GLN A 30 -43.89 3.28 -26.06
CA GLN A 30 -45.34 3.52 -26.22
C GLN A 30 -46.18 2.21 -26.37
N SER A 31 -45.57 1.03 -26.19
CA SER A 31 -46.25 -0.24 -25.84
C SER A 31 -46.43 -0.48 -24.33
N LEU A 32 -45.87 0.37 -23.47
CA LEU A 32 -46.19 0.45 -22.04
C LEU A 32 -47.43 1.31 -21.89
N ASP A 33 -48.55 0.62 -21.86
CA ASP A 33 -49.85 1.17 -21.50
C ASP A 33 -49.78 1.91 -20.15
N LEU A 34 -49.61 3.23 -20.22
CA LEU A 34 -49.53 4.15 -19.08
C LEU A 34 -50.88 4.34 -18.37
N GLU A 35 -51.96 3.67 -18.83
CA GLU A 35 -53.24 3.66 -18.14
C GLU A 35 -53.14 3.07 -16.73
N ASN A 36 -52.13 2.24 -16.45
CA ASN A 36 -51.99 1.56 -15.17
C ASN A 36 -50.77 2.04 -14.38
N LYS A 37 -50.80 3.31 -13.93
CA LYS A 37 -49.79 3.95 -13.05
C LYS A 37 -49.37 3.05 -11.89
N HIS A 38 -50.31 2.26 -11.36
CA HIS A 38 -50.06 1.31 -10.29
C HIS A 38 -49.12 0.15 -10.71
N LYS A 39 -49.35 -0.44 -11.88
CA LYS A 39 -48.51 -1.51 -12.44
C LYS A 39 -47.09 -1.02 -12.73
N TRP A 40 -46.96 0.22 -13.20
CA TRP A 40 -45.67 0.85 -13.46
C TRP A 40 -44.87 1.07 -12.17
N ALA A 41 -45.49 1.64 -11.14
CA ALA A 41 -44.84 1.87 -9.84
C ALA A 41 -44.38 0.56 -9.18
N LEU A 42 -45.17 -0.50 -9.30
CA LEU A 42 -44.84 -1.83 -8.80
C LEU A 42 -43.64 -2.44 -9.52
N ASN A 43 -43.59 -2.33 -10.86
CA ASN A 43 -42.44 -2.81 -11.65
C ASN A 43 -41.17 -2.00 -11.36
N PHE A 44 -41.30 -0.67 -11.22
CA PHE A 44 -40.18 0.19 -10.85
C PHE A 44 -39.60 -0.20 -9.48
N ALA A 45 -40.45 -0.36 -8.45
CA ALA A 45 -40.04 -0.82 -7.13
C ALA A 45 -39.32 -2.20 -7.21
N ARG A 46 -39.86 -3.13 -8.01
CA ARG A 46 -39.25 -4.44 -8.22
C ARG A 46 -37.84 -4.35 -8.81
N TYR A 47 -37.64 -3.57 -9.87
CA TYR A 47 -36.30 -3.44 -10.47
C TYR A 47 -35.31 -2.67 -9.59
N VAL A 48 -35.77 -1.67 -8.83
CA VAL A 48 -34.92 -1.02 -7.83
C VAL A 48 -34.47 -2.02 -6.76
N MET A 49 -35.39 -2.85 -6.26
CA MET A 49 -35.06 -3.93 -5.32
C MET A 49 -34.08 -4.94 -5.93
N TYR A 50 -34.26 -5.34 -7.19
CA TYR A 50 -33.34 -6.24 -7.89
C TYR A 50 -31.93 -5.66 -8.01
N LEU A 51 -31.82 -4.42 -8.50
CA LEU A 51 -30.52 -3.76 -8.65
C LEU A 51 -29.78 -3.64 -7.32
N LEU A 52 -30.49 -3.27 -6.25
CA LEU A 52 -29.91 -3.15 -4.92
C LEU A 52 -29.54 -4.53 -4.34
N THR A 53 -30.35 -5.58 -4.57
CA THR A 53 -30.01 -6.97 -4.19
C THR A 53 -28.72 -7.42 -4.90
N VAL A 54 -28.63 -7.17 -6.21
CA VAL A 54 -27.48 -7.53 -7.03
C VAL A 54 -26.23 -6.77 -6.58
N GLN A 55 -26.34 -5.48 -6.29
CA GLN A 55 -25.22 -4.67 -5.78
C GLN A 55 -24.75 -5.14 -4.40
N ALA A 56 -25.68 -5.48 -3.50
CA ALA A 56 -25.38 -5.98 -2.18
C ALA A 56 -24.79 -7.41 -2.18
N SER A 57 -25.02 -8.20 -3.24
CA SER A 57 -24.54 -9.58 -3.29
C SER A 57 -23.02 -9.72 -3.15
N LYS A 58 -22.23 -8.80 -3.74
CA LYS A 58 -20.75 -8.86 -3.67
C LYS A 58 -20.21 -8.71 -2.24
N PRO A 59 -20.50 -7.62 -1.51
CA PRO A 59 -20.00 -7.48 -0.13
C PRO A 59 -20.54 -8.59 0.79
N VAL A 60 -21.80 -9.03 0.61
CA VAL A 60 -22.35 -10.17 1.36
C VAL A 60 -21.55 -11.44 1.11
N CYS A 61 -21.25 -11.77 -0.14
CA CYS A 61 -20.47 -12.96 -0.48
C CYS A 61 -19.03 -12.91 0.05
N ILE A 62 -18.39 -11.74 0.07
CA ILE A 62 -17.04 -11.56 0.62
C ILE A 62 -17.04 -11.80 2.14
N GLU A 63 -17.97 -11.16 2.86
CA GLU A 63 -18.09 -11.34 4.31
C GLU A 63 -18.47 -12.79 4.66
N LEU A 64 -19.36 -13.41 3.88
CA LEU A 64 -19.72 -14.82 4.06
C LEU A 64 -18.52 -15.74 3.82
N TYR A 65 -17.70 -15.47 2.80
CA TYR A 65 -16.46 -16.21 2.55
C TYR A 65 -15.46 -16.07 3.72
N GLU A 66 -15.27 -14.85 4.23
CA GLU A 66 -14.42 -14.60 5.41
C GLU A 66 -14.94 -15.33 6.66
N ILE A 67 -16.25 -15.35 6.89
CA ILE A 67 -16.86 -16.07 8.02
C ILE A 67 -16.64 -17.57 7.89
N LEU A 68 -16.93 -18.13 6.71
CA LEU A 68 -16.84 -19.56 6.45
C LEU A 68 -15.39 -20.08 6.49
N TYR A 69 -14.44 -19.30 5.98
CA TYR A 69 -13.06 -19.75 5.84
C TYR A 69 -12.15 -19.32 7.00
N ASN A 70 -12.34 -18.10 7.53
CA ASN A 70 -11.48 -17.53 8.59
C ASN A 70 -12.10 -17.60 10.00
N LYS A 71 -13.25 -18.28 10.19
CA LYS A 71 -13.93 -18.47 11.48
C LYS A 71 -14.19 -17.16 12.25
N ARG A 72 -14.40 -16.05 11.53
CA ARG A 72 -14.68 -14.74 12.13
C ARG A 72 -16.12 -14.69 12.66
N LYS A 73 -16.35 -14.04 13.82
CA LYS A 73 -17.71 -13.81 14.33
C LYS A 73 -18.43 -12.75 13.48
N LEU A 74 -19.73 -12.95 13.28
CA LEU A 74 -20.58 -12.12 12.43
C LEU A 74 -20.79 -10.75 13.11
N ASP A 75 -20.12 -9.71 12.60
CA ASP A 75 -20.34 -8.33 13.02
C ASP A 75 -21.46 -7.70 12.18
N ALA A 76 -22.70 -8.02 12.54
CA ALA A 76 -23.88 -7.49 11.87
C ALA A 76 -23.95 -5.95 11.97
N GLN A 77 -23.49 -5.37 13.09
CA GLN A 77 -23.56 -3.94 13.34
C GLN A 77 -22.61 -3.16 12.41
N GLY A 78 -21.38 -3.64 12.23
CA GLY A 78 -20.42 -3.09 11.27
C GLY A 78 -20.81 -3.28 9.81
N PHE A 79 -21.57 -4.34 9.49
CA PHE A 79 -22.10 -4.58 8.14
C PHE A 79 -23.19 -3.57 7.77
N PHE A 80 -24.16 -3.34 8.66
CA PHE A 80 -25.23 -2.36 8.42
C PHE A 80 -24.76 -0.91 8.51
N SER A 81 -23.72 -0.60 9.29
CA SER A 81 -23.16 0.76 9.34
C SER A 81 -22.43 1.17 8.06
N LYS A 82 -21.96 0.21 7.26
CA LYS A 82 -21.33 0.44 5.94
C LYS A 82 -22.34 0.56 4.81
N ALA A 83 -23.58 0.14 5.02
CA ALA A 83 -24.63 0.24 4.01
C ALA A 83 -25.07 1.71 3.88
N ASN A 84 -25.08 2.24 2.64
CA ASN A 84 -25.55 3.58 2.38
C ASN A 84 -27.01 3.72 2.84
N ARG A 85 -27.27 4.61 3.81
CA ARG A 85 -28.58 4.80 4.44
C ARG A 85 -29.69 5.07 3.41
N THR A 86 -29.37 5.78 2.33
CA THR A 86 -30.31 6.08 1.24
C THR A 86 -30.65 4.82 0.44
N GLN A 87 -29.67 3.96 0.15
CA GLN A 87 -29.89 2.68 -0.54
C GLN A 87 -30.71 1.71 0.31
N ALA A 88 -30.45 1.66 1.63
CA ALA A 88 -31.22 0.85 2.56
C ALA A 88 -32.68 1.31 2.64
N MET A 89 -32.94 2.63 2.68
CA MET A 89 -34.30 3.18 2.65
C MET A 89 -35.01 2.88 1.32
N MET A 90 -34.33 3.04 0.18
CA MET A 90 -34.89 2.71 -1.14
C MET A 90 -35.23 1.22 -1.25
N TYR A 91 -34.36 0.35 -0.71
CA TYR A 91 -34.60 -1.09 -0.67
C TYR A 91 -35.83 -1.43 0.18
N ALA A 92 -35.88 -0.94 1.42
CA ALA A 92 -37.00 -1.18 2.34
C ALA A 92 -38.33 -0.65 1.79
N GLY A 93 -38.32 0.56 1.22
CA GLY A 93 -39.50 1.15 0.56
C GLY A 93 -39.97 0.32 -0.64
N SER A 94 -39.03 -0.18 -1.46
CA SER A 94 -39.35 -1.04 -2.60
C SER A 94 -39.95 -2.38 -2.16
N VAL A 95 -39.38 -3.02 -1.13
CA VAL A 95 -39.92 -4.26 -0.54
C VAL A 95 -41.32 -4.01 0.03
N ALA A 96 -41.53 -2.92 0.77
CA ALA A 96 -42.82 -2.57 1.33
C ALA A 96 -43.89 -2.36 0.24
N VAL A 97 -43.58 -1.63 -0.82
CA VAL A 97 -44.50 -1.43 -1.96
C VAL A 97 -44.88 -2.74 -2.61
N ILE A 98 -43.95 -3.68 -2.79
CA ILE A 98 -44.23 -4.98 -3.42
C ILE A 98 -45.05 -5.88 -2.48
N TYR A 99 -44.69 -5.90 -1.19
CA TYR A 99 -45.35 -6.71 -0.17
C TYR A 99 -46.79 -6.27 0.08
N LEU A 100 -47.04 -4.95 0.22
CA LEU A 100 -48.38 -4.39 0.42
C LEU A 100 -49.34 -4.62 -0.76
N ASN A 101 -48.83 -5.06 -1.90
CA ASN A 101 -49.62 -5.36 -3.10
C ASN A 101 -49.73 -6.87 -3.38
N ASP A 102 -49.40 -7.72 -2.40
CA ASP A 102 -49.45 -9.19 -2.47
C ASP A 102 -48.72 -9.76 -3.68
N LYS A 103 -47.58 -9.16 -4.04
CA LYS A 103 -46.73 -9.62 -5.13
C LYS A 103 -45.49 -10.32 -4.59
N LYS A 104 -45.03 -11.32 -5.34
CA LYS A 104 -43.73 -11.95 -5.09
C LYS A 104 -42.62 -10.91 -5.24
N LEU A 105 -41.70 -10.91 -4.27
CA LEU A 105 -40.51 -10.06 -4.30
C LEU A 105 -39.64 -10.43 -5.51
N TYR A 106 -39.34 -11.72 -5.68
CA TYR A 106 -38.59 -12.24 -6.82
C TYR A 106 -39.54 -12.95 -7.78
N ALA A 107 -39.67 -12.40 -8.98
CA ALA A 107 -40.33 -13.00 -10.12
C ALA A 107 -39.30 -13.69 -11.04
N GLU A 108 -39.80 -14.37 -12.07
CA GLU A 108 -39.00 -15.16 -13.01
C GLU A 108 -37.96 -14.36 -13.78
N ASP A 109 -38.09 -13.03 -13.80
CA ASP A 109 -37.15 -12.10 -14.43
C ASP A 109 -35.88 -11.84 -13.60
N PHE A 110 -35.91 -12.07 -12.27
CA PHE A 110 -34.76 -11.81 -11.41
C PHE A 110 -33.50 -12.60 -11.79
N PRO A 111 -33.55 -13.93 -12.02
CA PRO A 111 -32.37 -14.69 -12.43
C PRO A 111 -31.74 -14.15 -13.72
N PHE A 112 -32.55 -13.70 -14.68
CA PHE A 112 -32.03 -13.12 -15.93
C PHE A 112 -31.33 -11.78 -15.69
N VAL A 113 -31.88 -10.91 -14.83
CA VAL A 113 -31.23 -9.65 -14.44
C VAL A 113 -29.93 -9.92 -13.69
N PHE A 114 -29.91 -10.90 -12.79
CA PHE A 114 -28.73 -11.29 -12.03
C PHE A 114 -27.63 -11.87 -12.94
N VAL A 115 -27.99 -12.78 -13.85
CA VAL A 115 -27.06 -13.35 -14.84
C VAL A 115 -26.57 -12.28 -15.82
N ALA A 116 -27.43 -11.38 -16.30
CA ALA A 116 -27.03 -10.28 -17.16
C ALA A 116 -26.03 -9.35 -16.46
N TYR A 117 -26.25 -9.03 -15.19
CA TYR A 117 -25.30 -8.27 -14.39
C TYR A 117 -23.94 -8.98 -14.27
N LEU A 118 -23.94 -10.29 -13.98
CA LEU A 118 -22.71 -11.07 -13.94
C LEU A 118 -22.01 -11.09 -15.31
N ALA A 119 -22.75 -11.27 -16.40
CA ALA A 119 -22.24 -11.32 -17.76
C ALA A 119 -21.69 -9.98 -18.25
N VAL A 120 -22.20 -8.84 -17.77
CA VAL A 120 -21.63 -7.52 -18.05
C VAL A 120 -20.37 -7.27 -17.22
N LYS A 121 -20.34 -7.76 -15.98
CA LYS A 121 -19.21 -7.54 -15.06
C LYS A 121 -18.02 -8.48 -15.29
N TYR A 122 -18.25 -9.71 -15.73
CA TYR A 122 -17.18 -10.71 -15.94
C TYR A 122 -16.18 -10.36 -17.07
N PRO A 123 -16.58 -9.75 -18.20
CA PRO A 123 -15.66 -9.24 -19.21
C PRO A 123 -14.72 -8.16 -18.66
N GLU A 124 -15.16 -7.34 -17.70
CA GLU A 124 -14.28 -6.38 -17.00
C GLU A 124 -13.24 -7.10 -16.12
N VAL A 125 -13.60 -8.25 -15.53
CA VAL A 125 -12.68 -9.07 -14.72
C VAL A 125 -11.65 -9.80 -15.59
N ALA A 126 -12.03 -10.28 -16.78
CA ALA A 126 -11.11 -10.97 -17.69
C ALA A 126 -10.13 -10.00 -18.41
N THR A 127 -10.53 -8.74 -18.60
CA THR A 127 -9.67 -7.71 -19.21
C THR A 127 -8.76 -7.01 -18.18
N SER A 128 -8.96 -7.20 -16.88
CA SER A 128 -8.06 -6.71 -15.81
C SER A 128 -6.90 -7.68 -15.49
N THR A 129 -6.42 -8.45 -16.47
CA THR A 129 -5.21 -9.29 -16.31
C THR A 129 -3.92 -8.47 -16.17
N LYS A 130 -3.99 -7.13 -16.29
CA LYS A 130 -2.96 -6.25 -15.74
C LYS A 130 -3.17 -6.15 -14.24
N VAL A 131 -2.24 -6.74 -13.47
CA VAL A 131 -2.12 -6.52 -12.02
C VAL A 131 -2.33 -5.03 -11.75
N ALA A 132 -3.40 -4.67 -11.05
CA ALA A 132 -3.66 -3.29 -10.69
C ALA A 132 -2.46 -2.80 -9.87
N VAL A 133 -1.79 -1.75 -10.36
CA VAL A 133 -0.63 -1.19 -9.66
C VAL A 133 -1.13 -0.57 -8.36
N THR A 134 -0.77 -1.17 -7.23
CA THR A 134 -1.14 -0.64 -5.92
C THR A 134 -0.21 0.49 -5.52
N TYR A 135 -0.65 1.30 -4.56
CA TYR A 135 0.16 2.43 -4.06
C TYR A 135 1.49 1.93 -3.45
N GLY A 136 1.48 0.80 -2.73
CA GLY A 136 2.67 0.18 -2.17
C GLY A 136 3.68 -0.26 -3.23
N MET A 137 3.20 -0.87 -4.32
CA MET A 137 4.04 -1.21 -5.48
C MET A 137 4.71 0.02 -6.09
N GLY A 138 3.93 1.09 -6.32
CA GLY A 138 4.44 2.34 -6.89
C GLY A 138 5.52 2.99 -6.02
N MET A 139 5.31 3.03 -4.70
CA MET A 139 6.31 3.54 -3.75
C MET A 139 7.61 2.74 -3.77
N ALA A 140 7.52 1.40 -3.79
CA ALA A 140 8.69 0.54 -3.85
C ALA A 140 9.48 0.76 -5.15
N CYS A 141 8.81 0.79 -6.30
CA CYS A 141 9.46 1.08 -7.59
C CYS A 141 10.16 2.45 -7.59
N SER A 142 9.48 3.50 -7.09
CA SER A 142 10.08 4.84 -7.01
C SER A 142 11.27 4.89 -6.06
N PHE A 143 11.26 4.13 -4.96
CA PHE A 143 12.38 4.08 -4.03
C PHE A 143 13.59 3.37 -4.62
N ILE A 144 13.36 2.29 -5.36
CA ILE A 144 14.42 1.53 -6.02
C ILE A 144 15.06 2.39 -7.11
N GLU A 145 14.27 2.80 -8.10
CA GLU A 145 14.77 3.49 -9.30
C GLU A 145 15.19 4.93 -9.01
N GLY A 146 14.46 5.62 -8.13
CA GLY A 146 14.70 7.03 -7.82
C GLY A 146 15.73 7.27 -6.71
N TYR A 147 16.19 6.23 -6.02
CA TYR A 147 17.13 6.37 -4.91
C TYR A 147 18.14 5.22 -4.79
N LEU A 148 17.70 3.96 -4.59
CA LEU A 148 18.64 2.85 -4.32
C LEU A 148 19.63 2.60 -5.46
N VAL A 149 19.17 2.66 -6.72
CA VAL A 149 20.05 2.56 -7.91
C VAL A 149 21.15 3.63 -7.87
N HIS A 150 20.84 4.83 -7.39
CA HIS A 150 21.80 5.93 -7.39
C HIS A 150 22.82 5.86 -6.26
N VAL A 151 22.43 5.36 -5.09
CA VAL A 151 23.27 5.40 -3.88
C VAL A 151 23.99 4.09 -3.59
N VAL A 152 23.41 2.95 -3.97
CA VAL A 152 23.93 1.62 -3.63
C VAL A 152 24.81 1.05 -4.73
N LEU A 153 24.38 1.18 -5.98
CA LEU A 153 25.04 0.54 -7.11
C LEU A 153 26.15 1.44 -7.68
N PRO A 154 27.28 0.85 -8.10
CA PRO A 154 28.27 1.57 -8.89
C PRO A 154 27.71 1.89 -10.27
N ASP A 155 28.22 2.93 -10.92
CA ASP A 155 27.84 3.28 -12.30
C ASP A 155 28.78 2.67 -13.37
N GLY A 156 29.71 1.80 -12.95
CA GLY A 156 30.73 1.20 -13.82
C GLY A 156 31.82 2.18 -14.26
N GLY A 157 31.83 3.40 -13.73
CA GLY A 157 32.80 4.45 -14.04
C GLY A 157 33.45 4.99 -12.76
N THR A 158 33.19 6.26 -12.46
CA THR A 158 33.83 6.98 -11.34
C THR A 158 33.08 6.83 -10.02
N ILE A 159 31.80 6.43 -10.05
CA ILE A 159 30.97 6.43 -8.85
C ILE A 159 31.05 5.07 -8.17
N LYS A 160 31.65 5.09 -6.99
CA LYS A 160 31.79 3.95 -6.09
C LYS A 160 30.42 3.43 -5.63
N GLY A 161 30.30 2.10 -5.56
CA GLY A 161 29.15 1.45 -4.94
C GLY A 161 29.19 1.54 -3.42
N LEU A 162 28.10 1.16 -2.75
CA LEU A 162 28.00 1.20 -1.29
C LEU A 162 29.14 0.46 -0.58
N GLN A 163 29.50 -0.73 -1.08
CA GLN A 163 30.54 -1.55 -0.44
C GLN A 163 31.91 -0.87 -0.47
N ASP A 164 32.22 -0.13 -1.53
CA ASP A 164 33.47 0.62 -1.64
C ASP A 164 33.48 1.82 -0.70
N LYS A 165 32.34 2.51 -0.56
CA LYS A 165 32.18 3.60 0.43
C LYS A 165 32.36 3.10 1.86
N ILE A 166 31.80 1.92 2.18
CA ILE A 166 31.99 1.28 3.47
C ILE A 166 33.47 0.93 3.69
N ARG A 167 34.15 0.33 2.71
CA ARG A 167 35.59 0.01 2.82
C ARG A 167 36.45 1.25 3.02
N ALA A 168 36.13 2.36 2.32
CA ALA A 168 36.80 3.63 2.51
C ALA A 168 36.57 4.18 3.94
N PHE A 169 35.35 4.07 4.45
CA PHE A 169 35.04 4.43 5.83
C PHE A 169 35.79 3.57 6.85
N GLU A 170 35.84 2.25 6.67
CA GLU A 170 36.62 1.32 7.49
C GLU A 170 38.09 1.72 7.54
N ALA A 171 38.71 1.96 6.37
CA ALA A 171 40.12 2.32 6.25
C ALA A 171 40.43 3.68 6.92
N ASN A 172 39.56 4.68 6.74
CA ASN A 172 39.77 6.02 7.26
C ASN A 172 39.55 6.13 8.77
N ASN A 173 38.69 5.27 9.34
CA ASN A 173 38.31 5.34 10.76
C ASN A 173 38.86 4.19 11.61
N GLY A 174 39.54 3.19 11.00
CA GLY A 174 40.05 2.03 11.72
C GLY A 174 38.95 1.13 12.30
N VAL A 175 37.80 1.02 11.61
CA VAL A 175 36.65 0.25 12.07
C VAL A 175 36.32 -0.89 11.11
N ILE A 176 35.46 -1.81 11.52
CA ILE A 176 34.95 -2.91 10.68
C ILE A 176 33.43 -2.94 10.70
N PHE A 177 32.84 -3.03 9.52
CA PHE A 177 31.44 -3.34 9.26
C PHE A 177 31.37 -4.84 8.96
N PRO A 178 30.81 -5.66 9.87
CA PRO A 178 30.65 -7.08 9.63
C PRO A 178 29.91 -7.41 8.34
N VAL A 179 28.86 -6.64 8.06
CA VAL A 179 28.01 -6.80 6.90
C VAL A 179 28.05 -5.50 6.10
N LYS A 180 28.63 -5.58 4.91
CA LYS A 180 28.76 -4.44 3.97
C LYS A 180 27.50 -4.32 3.10
N ARG A 181 26.35 -4.15 3.77
CA ARG A 181 25.02 -3.94 3.15
C ARG A 181 24.33 -2.75 3.78
N LEU A 182 23.40 -2.14 3.03
CA LEU A 182 22.46 -1.16 3.53
C LEU A 182 21.28 -1.89 4.17
N PHE A 183 21.12 -1.73 5.48
CA PHE A 183 19.95 -2.23 6.20
C PHE A 183 18.80 -1.24 6.02
N ILE A 184 17.82 -1.64 5.21
CA ILE A 184 16.61 -0.87 4.93
C ILE A 184 15.54 -1.26 5.96
N ILE A 185 15.24 -0.35 6.87
CA ILE A 185 14.32 -0.58 7.98
C ILE A 185 12.89 -0.23 7.52
N VAL A 186 11.99 -1.20 7.63
CA VAL A 186 10.56 -1.03 7.39
C VAL A 186 9.83 -1.16 8.71
N THR A 187 9.27 -0.05 9.18
CA THR A 187 8.52 -0.01 10.43
C THR A 187 7.07 -0.38 10.23
N LYS A 188 6.48 -1.08 11.22
CA LYS A 188 5.08 -1.49 11.19
C LYS A 188 4.14 -0.29 11.21
N SER A 189 4.46 0.75 11.98
CA SER A 189 3.64 1.97 12.02
C SER A 189 3.85 2.90 10.81
N MET A 190 4.85 2.60 9.95
CA MET A 190 5.40 3.46 8.91
C MET A 190 6.13 4.72 9.43
N HIS A 191 6.19 4.93 10.75
CA HIS A 191 6.95 6.02 11.32
C HIS A 191 8.45 5.78 11.14
N CYS A 192 9.15 6.83 10.75
CA CYS A 192 10.60 6.83 10.58
C CYS A 192 11.09 8.10 11.28
N PRO A 193 11.74 7.98 12.45
CA PRO A 193 12.25 9.14 13.17
C PRO A 193 13.40 9.79 12.39
N PRO A 194 13.71 11.07 12.67
CA PRO A 194 14.88 11.75 12.11
C PRO A 194 16.20 11.04 12.44
N ASP A 195 16.33 10.45 13.63
CA ASP A 195 17.48 9.67 14.06
C ASP A 195 17.03 8.27 14.49
N LEU A 196 17.69 7.22 13.97
CA LEU A 196 17.35 5.84 14.28
C LEU A 196 17.54 5.50 15.77
N LYS A 197 18.37 6.26 16.51
CA LYS A 197 18.51 6.10 17.97
C LYS A 197 17.19 6.28 18.71
N GLU A 198 16.23 7.01 18.15
CA GLU A 198 14.93 7.26 18.80
C GLU A 198 14.12 5.97 18.97
N PHE A 199 14.42 4.92 18.20
CA PHE A 199 13.87 3.58 18.43
C PHE A 199 14.49 2.86 19.64
N ASN A 200 15.54 3.42 20.24
CA ASN A 200 16.29 2.89 21.37
C ASN A 200 16.26 3.81 22.60
N ASP A 201 15.89 5.08 22.44
CA ASP A 201 15.91 6.12 23.48
C ASP A 201 14.83 5.93 24.58
N LYS A 202 14.03 4.87 24.53
CA LYS A 202 12.96 4.61 25.50
C LYS A 202 13.45 4.01 26.84
N SER A 203 14.75 3.75 26.98
CA SER A 203 15.30 3.21 28.22
C SER A 203 16.58 3.92 28.65
N ASP A 204 16.57 4.55 29.83
CA ASP A 204 17.76 5.05 30.56
C ASP A 204 18.67 3.91 31.08
N ARG A 205 18.48 2.71 30.55
CA ARG A 205 19.15 1.47 30.90
C ARG A 205 20.52 1.42 30.22
N GLU A 206 21.59 1.29 31.00
CA GLU A 206 22.95 1.12 30.46
C GLU A 206 23.24 -0.32 30.02
N ASP A 207 22.38 -1.27 30.40
CA ASP A 207 22.51 -2.70 30.11
C ASP A 207 21.90 -3.14 28.77
N VAL A 208 21.44 -2.21 27.93
CA VAL A 208 20.83 -2.51 26.62
C VAL A 208 21.71 -2.09 25.45
N ASN A 209 21.49 -2.71 24.29
CA ASN A 209 22.14 -2.28 23.06
C ASN A 209 21.52 -0.97 22.56
N ARG A 210 22.36 -0.02 22.14
CA ARG A 210 21.95 1.32 21.72
C ARG A 210 22.55 1.67 20.36
N LEU A 211 21.78 2.37 19.55
CA LEU A 211 22.23 2.82 18.24
C LEU A 211 22.72 4.26 18.34
N GLU A 212 23.88 4.55 17.78
CA GLU A 212 24.44 5.89 17.70
C GLU A 212 24.82 6.20 16.25
N ALA A 213 24.42 7.37 15.77
CA ALA A 213 24.81 7.86 14.47
C ALA A 213 26.33 8.15 14.44
N CYS A 214 26.97 7.78 13.33
CA CYS A 214 28.36 8.07 13.03
C CYS A 214 28.47 9.16 11.96
N LEU A 215 29.71 9.43 11.52
CA LEU A 215 29.93 10.20 10.30
C LEU A 215 29.24 9.52 9.10
N PRO A 216 28.70 10.29 8.14
CA PRO A 216 28.11 9.71 6.94
C PRO A 216 29.17 8.99 6.10
N LEU A 217 28.72 8.04 5.27
CA LEU A 217 29.56 7.47 4.22
C LEU A 217 29.85 8.53 3.14
N GLU A 218 30.86 8.26 2.31
CA GLU A 218 31.24 9.11 1.18
C GLU A 218 30.02 9.45 0.30
N GLU A 219 29.87 10.73 -0.02
CA GLU A 219 28.74 11.24 -0.78
C GLU A 219 28.81 10.88 -2.27
N VAL A 220 27.64 10.83 -2.91
CA VAL A 220 27.50 10.66 -4.35
C VAL A 220 26.73 11.84 -4.90
N ILE A 221 27.35 12.56 -5.83
CA ILE A 221 26.75 13.69 -6.52
C ILE A 221 26.37 13.24 -7.93
N LYS A 222 25.09 13.37 -8.29
CA LYS A 222 24.54 12.99 -9.61
C LYS A 222 23.55 14.03 -10.12
N ASP A 223 23.46 14.14 -11.44
CA ASP A 223 22.38 14.87 -12.10
C ASP A 223 21.22 13.90 -12.38
N VAL A 224 20.00 14.23 -11.95
CA VAL A 224 18.83 13.36 -12.13
C VAL A 224 17.61 14.20 -12.51
N ALA A 225 16.93 13.82 -13.60
CA ALA A 225 15.67 14.44 -14.03
C ALA A 225 15.71 15.98 -14.13
N GLY A 226 16.83 16.54 -14.59
CA GLY A 226 17.04 17.99 -14.71
C GLY A 226 17.48 18.69 -13.42
N VAL A 227 17.54 17.98 -12.29
CA VAL A 227 18.15 18.48 -11.05
C VAL A 227 19.66 18.27 -11.11
N LYS A 228 20.42 19.36 -10.95
CA LYS A 228 21.88 19.36 -10.95
C LYS A 228 22.46 19.12 -9.56
N ASN A 229 23.59 18.42 -9.50
CA ASN A 229 24.37 18.20 -8.28
C ASN A 229 23.54 17.64 -7.12
N ARG A 230 22.65 16.68 -7.41
CA ARG A 230 21.87 16.01 -6.37
C ARG A 230 22.80 15.16 -5.52
N ASN A 231 22.83 15.45 -4.23
CA ASN A 231 23.70 14.78 -3.27
C ASN A 231 22.97 13.63 -2.58
N TYR A 232 23.55 12.43 -2.65
CA TYR A 232 23.11 11.22 -1.97
C TYR A 232 24.16 10.78 -0.95
N LYS A 233 23.72 10.53 0.28
CA LYS A 233 24.56 10.00 1.36
C LYS A 233 23.78 8.94 2.14
N ASN A 234 24.49 7.95 2.65
CA ASN A 234 23.96 7.02 3.64
C ASN A 234 24.63 7.30 4.99
N SER A 235 23.88 7.08 6.06
CA SER A 235 24.40 7.19 7.42
C SER A 235 25.02 5.86 7.86
N ALA A 236 26.24 5.93 8.40
CA ALA A 236 26.77 4.86 9.22
C ALA A 236 26.23 5.01 10.65
N TYR A 237 26.01 3.88 11.29
CA TYR A 237 25.66 3.79 12.71
C TYR A 237 26.59 2.80 13.39
N LYS A 238 26.77 2.97 14.70
CA LYS A 238 27.38 1.96 15.56
C LYS A 238 26.35 1.50 16.59
N ILE A 239 26.29 0.19 16.79
CA ILE A 239 25.52 -0.43 17.85
C ILE A 239 26.47 -0.56 19.05
N MET A 240 26.22 0.25 20.07
CA MET A 240 26.87 0.17 21.36
C MET A 240 26.33 -1.05 22.11
N ARG A 241 27.26 -1.83 22.67
CA ARG A 241 26.95 -3.10 23.33
C ARG A 241 27.58 -3.12 24.71
N PRO A 242 26.83 -3.46 25.77
CA PRO A 242 27.38 -3.54 27.12
C PRO A 242 28.60 -4.47 27.15
N ASN A 243 29.74 -3.96 27.65
CA ASN A 243 30.99 -4.70 27.83
C ASN A 243 31.57 -5.35 26.55
N LYS A 244 31.18 -4.88 25.35
CA LYS A 244 31.68 -5.40 24.07
C LYS A 244 32.04 -4.26 23.12
N LYS A 245 32.93 -4.54 22.16
CA LYS A 245 33.25 -3.59 21.07
C LYS A 245 31.98 -3.22 20.29
N PRO A 246 31.83 -1.97 19.80
CA PRO A 246 30.69 -1.58 18.99
C PRO A 246 30.66 -2.30 17.64
N VAL A 247 29.46 -2.43 17.06
CA VAL A 247 29.25 -3.04 15.74
C VAL A 247 28.83 -1.94 14.76
N TYR A 248 29.56 -1.78 13.66
CA TYR A 248 29.23 -0.76 12.66
C TYR A 248 28.33 -1.32 11.55
N ILE A 249 27.37 -0.50 11.12
CA ILE A 249 26.42 -0.81 10.05
C ILE A 249 26.11 0.44 9.21
N ALA A 250 25.65 0.23 7.98
CA ALA A 250 24.96 1.26 7.20
C ALA A 250 23.46 0.97 7.25
N ALA A 251 22.66 1.91 7.75
CA ALA A 251 21.23 1.68 7.95
C ALA A 251 20.41 2.95 7.72
N GLU A 252 19.18 2.77 7.25
CA GLU A 252 18.22 3.84 7.06
C GLU A 252 16.80 3.30 7.02
N CYS A 253 15.81 4.14 7.31
CA CYS A 253 14.42 3.78 7.11
C CYS A 253 14.01 3.85 5.63
N ALA A 254 13.03 3.04 5.25
CA ALA A 254 12.32 3.15 3.98
C ALA A 254 11.48 4.44 3.95
N THR A 255 12.11 5.55 3.52
CA THR A 255 11.52 6.90 3.53
C THR A 255 10.17 7.07 2.81
N PRO A 256 9.80 6.30 1.76
CA PRO A 256 8.45 6.39 1.20
C PRO A 256 7.34 6.09 2.22
N LEU A 257 7.57 5.15 3.13
CA LEU A 257 6.60 4.80 4.17
C LEU A 257 6.38 5.97 5.13
N HIS A 258 7.42 6.73 5.46
CA HIS A 258 7.25 7.94 6.28
C HIS A 258 6.39 9.01 5.59
N THR A 259 6.50 9.13 4.27
CA THR A 259 5.62 10.02 3.50
C THR A 259 4.16 9.59 3.66
N LEU A 260 3.89 8.28 3.53
CA LEU A 260 2.56 7.74 3.75
C LEU A 260 2.10 7.93 5.21
N TYR A 261 2.96 7.72 6.20
CA TYR A 261 2.66 8.00 7.61
C TYR A 261 2.14 9.44 7.82
N ARG A 262 2.81 10.43 7.21
CA ARG A 262 2.38 11.84 7.30
C ARG A 262 1.04 12.07 6.60
N VAL A 263 0.82 11.42 5.46
CA VAL A 263 -0.46 11.45 4.75
C VAL A 263 -1.58 10.85 5.61
N MET A 264 -1.34 9.72 6.27
CA MET A 264 -2.29 9.07 7.17
C MET A 264 -2.54 9.84 8.48
N LYS A 265 -1.63 10.73 8.89
CA LYS A 265 -1.90 11.71 9.96
C LYS A 265 -2.76 12.88 9.48
N ASN A 266 -2.75 13.17 8.18
CA ASN A 266 -3.48 14.28 7.56
C ASN A 266 -4.61 13.78 6.64
N ARG A 267 -5.29 12.67 6.99
CA ARG A 267 -6.30 12.01 6.12
C ARG A 267 -7.39 12.95 5.61
N HIS A 268 -7.76 13.97 6.39
CA HIS A 268 -8.75 14.97 6.00
C HIS A 268 -8.36 15.78 4.75
N LEU A 269 -7.06 15.83 4.39
CA LEU A 269 -6.57 16.47 3.16
C LEU A 269 -6.54 15.51 1.97
N TYR A 270 -6.66 14.20 2.20
CA TYR A 270 -6.38 13.16 1.22
C TYR A 270 -7.51 12.11 1.18
N GLU A 271 -8.73 12.57 0.89
CA GLU A 271 -9.96 11.75 0.90
C GLU A 271 -9.81 10.43 0.10
N ALA A 272 -9.15 10.48 -1.06
CA ALA A 272 -8.96 9.32 -1.95
C ALA A 272 -8.19 8.14 -1.31
N ILE A 273 -7.43 8.40 -0.24
CA ILE A 273 -6.61 7.41 0.47
C ILE A 273 -6.92 7.38 1.97
N ALA A 274 -8.00 8.02 2.42
CA ALA A 274 -8.38 8.05 3.83
C ALA A 274 -8.80 6.66 4.36
N ASP A 275 -9.43 5.85 3.49
CA ASP A 275 -10.01 4.54 3.82
C ASP A 275 -9.11 3.34 3.45
N VAL A 276 -7.88 3.60 3.00
CA VAL A 276 -6.95 2.50 2.66
C VAL A 276 -6.50 1.77 3.93
N LYS A 277 -6.44 0.45 3.82
CA LYS A 277 -5.79 -0.39 4.84
C LYS A 277 -4.29 -0.22 4.72
N VAL A 278 -3.68 0.31 5.76
CA VAL A 278 -2.24 0.60 5.80
C VAL A 278 -1.43 -0.69 5.67
N GLU A 279 -1.92 -1.75 6.30
CA GLU A 279 -1.29 -3.07 6.32
C GLU A 279 -1.15 -3.64 4.91
N ASP A 280 -2.18 -3.46 4.06
CA ASP A 280 -2.16 -3.90 2.66
C ASP A 280 -1.08 -3.13 1.88
N ILE A 281 -1.00 -1.81 2.07
CA ILE A 281 0.01 -0.98 1.38
C ILE A 281 1.43 -1.34 1.82
N VAL A 282 1.65 -1.52 3.12
CA VAL A 282 2.97 -1.91 3.66
C VAL A 282 3.35 -3.32 3.17
N SER A 283 2.39 -4.25 3.17
CA SER A 283 2.59 -5.60 2.63
C SER A 283 2.98 -5.56 1.15
N ASP A 284 2.28 -4.77 0.33
CA ASP A 284 2.60 -4.60 -1.08
C ASP A 284 3.98 -3.96 -1.30
N PHE A 285 4.30 -2.92 -0.51
CA PHE A 285 5.61 -2.27 -0.55
C PHE A 285 6.73 -3.25 -0.23
N VAL A 286 6.62 -3.98 0.89
CA VAL A 286 7.61 -4.98 1.33
C VAL A 286 7.72 -6.12 0.32
N GLY A 287 6.60 -6.65 -0.15
CA GLY A 287 6.56 -7.74 -1.14
C GLY A 287 7.22 -7.33 -2.45
N THR A 288 6.94 -6.12 -2.93
CA THR A 288 7.55 -5.58 -4.15
C THR A 288 9.05 -5.38 -3.98
N LEU A 289 9.45 -4.70 -2.89
CA LEU A 289 10.87 -4.42 -2.61
C LEU A 289 11.66 -5.71 -2.46
N ARG A 290 11.18 -6.67 -1.65
CA ARG A 290 11.81 -7.98 -1.48
C ARG A 290 11.95 -8.72 -2.82
N THR A 291 10.91 -8.69 -3.66
CA THR A 291 10.94 -9.34 -4.98
C THR A 291 12.00 -8.74 -5.88
N VAL A 292 12.09 -7.41 -5.97
CA VAL A 292 13.06 -6.74 -6.83
C VAL A 292 14.49 -6.93 -6.31
N LEU A 293 14.71 -6.75 -5.00
CA LEU A 293 16.02 -6.97 -4.37
C LEU A 293 16.51 -8.42 -4.57
N ALA A 294 15.61 -9.41 -4.51
CA ALA A 294 15.96 -10.81 -4.72
C ALA A 294 16.28 -11.15 -6.18
N LYS A 295 15.63 -10.48 -7.14
CA LYS A 295 15.84 -10.69 -8.58
C LYS A 295 17.10 -10.03 -9.13
N SER A 296 17.59 -8.97 -8.48
CA SER A 296 18.83 -8.30 -8.87
C SER A 296 20.03 -8.84 -8.08
N PRO A 297 21.03 -9.47 -8.73
CA PRO A 297 22.22 -9.97 -8.05
C PRO A 297 23.01 -8.90 -7.30
N GLU A 298 22.98 -7.66 -7.80
CA GLU A 298 23.69 -6.53 -7.20
C GLU A 298 23.01 -6.08 -5.91
N PHE A 299 21.69 -5.90 -5.93
CA PHE A 299 20.93 -5.54 -4.74
C PHE A 299 20.96 -6.63 -3.68
N LYS A 300 20.89 -7.90 -4.08
CA LYS A 300 21.00 -9.04 -3.14
C LYS A 300 22.29 -9.02 -2.33
N LYS A 301 23.39 -8.49 -2.88
CA LYS A 301 24.69 -8.40 -2.19
C LYS A 301 24.87 -7.13 -1.38
N THR A 302 24.07 -6.10 -1.62
CA THR A 302 24.31 -4.74 -1.13
C THR A 302 23.19 -4.17 -0.28
N CYS A 303 21.99 -4.75 -0.29
CA CYS A 303 20.86 -4.34 0.54
C CYS A 303 20.37 -5.51 1.41
N GLU A 304 19.87 -5.18 2.59
CA GLU A 304 19.16 -6.10 3.48
C GLU A 304 17.87 -5.45 3.97
N LEU A 305 16.74 -6.15 3.87
CA LEU A 305 15.46 -5.63 4.33
C LEU A 305 15.17 -6.10 5.75
N VAL A 306 14.89 -5.17 6.67
CA VAL A 306 14.58 -5.45 8.07
C VAL A 306 13.18 -4.93 8.40
N CYS A 307 12.24 -5.84 8.67
CA CYS A 307 10.93 -5.47 9.19
C CYS A 307 11.02 -5.30 10.71
N PHE A 308 10.67 -4.13 11.22
CA PHE A 308 10.74 -3.78 12.63
C PHE A 308 9.36 -3.42 13.17
N ASP A 309 8.95 -4.08 14.26
CA ASP A 309 7.75 -3.69 14.98
C ASP A 309 8.10 -2.58 15.98
N ASP A 310 7.91 -1.34 15.54
CA ASP A 310 8.13 -0.13 16.34
C ASP A 310 6.96 0.19 17.28
N THR A 311 5.89 -0.62 17.23
CA THR A 311 4.71 -0.48 18.09
C THR A 311 4.79 -1.34 19.35
N ASP A 312 5.67 -2.35 19.37
CA ASP A 312 5.99 -3.12 20.57
C ASP A 312 6.98 -2.35 21.46
N GLU A 313 6.55 -2.03 22.68
CA GLU A 313 7.36 -1.29 23.66
C GLU A 313 8.60 -2.06 24.12
N ASN A 314 8.60 -3.39 24.01
CA ASN A 314 9.74 -4.23 24.36
C ASN A 314 10.73 -4.40 23.21
N SER A 315 10.36 -3.94 22.00
CA SER A 315 11.16 -4.11 20.80
C SER A 315 12.25 -3.05 20.73
N ASN A 316 13.49 -3.51 20.56
CA ASN A 316 14.67 -2.67 20.46
C ASN A 316 15.31 -2.88 19.08
N LEU A 317 15.42 -1.80 18.29
CA LEU A 317 15.95 -1.88 16.92
C LEU A 317 17.42 -2.37 16.88
N SER A 318 18.23 -2.05 17.89
CA SER A 318 19.62 -2.46 17.96
C SER A 318 19.73 -3.98 18.12
N ASP A 319 18.86 -4.57 18.90
CA ASP A 319 18.80 -6.03 19.08
C ASP A 319 18.39 -6.73 17.78
N VAL A 320 17.34 -6.23 17.12
CA VAL A 320 16.87 -6.75 15.82
C VAL A 320 17.97 -6.68 14.76
N LEU A 321 18.72 -5.58 14.71
CA LEU A 321 19.84 -5.41 13.78
C LEU A 321 21.00 -6.34 14.12
N LEU A 322 21.34 -6.53 15.40
CA LEU A 322 22.38 -7.48 15.82
C LEU A 322 22.02 -8.92 15.48
N ASP A 323 20.75 -9.32 15.68
CA ASP A 323 20.27 -10.64 15.30
C ASP A 323 20.35 -10.84 13.79
N LYS A 324 20.02 -9.80 13.01
CA LYS A 324 20.16 -9.87 11.55
C LYS A 324 21.62 -9.97 11.11
N ILE A 325 22.54 -9.28 11.79
CA ILE A 325 23.98 -9.41 11.54
C ILE A 325 24.46 -10.83 11.87
N ARG A 326 24.02 -11.43 13.00
CA ARG A 326 24.34 -12.81 13.36
C ARG A 326 23.87 -13.81 12.31
N GLU A 327 22.69 -13.60 11.73
CA GLU A 327 22.16 -14.44 10.65
C GLU A 327 23.03 -14.35 9.39
N LEU A 328 23.44 -13.13 9.01
CA LEU A 328 24.18 -12.88 7.78
C LEU A 328 25.68 -13.18 7.88
N GLU A 329 26.27 -12.97 9.05
CA GLU A 329 27.69 -13.18 9.34
C GLU A 329 27.86 -13.75 10.76
N PRO A 330 27.68 -15.07 10.95
CA PRO A 330 27.73 -15.72 12.27
C PRO A 330 29.05 -15.51 13.01
N ASN A 331 30.15 -15.30 12.28
CA ASN A 331 31.50 -15.14 12.86
C ASN A 331 31.89 -13.68 13.08
N PHE A 332 30.94 -12.73 13.02
CA PHE A 332 31.26 -11.31 13.07
C PHE A 332 32.03 -10.88 14.33
N GLU A 333 31.79 -11.54 15.47
CA GLU A 333 32.48 -11.24 16.73
C GLU A 333 34.00 -11.45 16.60
N GLU A 334 34.44 -12.45 15.82
CA GLU A 334 35.87 -12.67 15.57
C GLU A 334 36.49 -11.52 14.77
N PHE A 335 35.77 -11.03 13.76
CA PHE A 335 36.25 -9.94 12.92
C PHE A 335 36.39 -8.64 13.71
N ILE A 336 35.39 -8.32 14.53
CA ILE A 336 35.42 -7.12 15.38
C ILE A 336 36.54 -7.21 16.43
N ASN A 337 36.75 -8.38 17.02
CA ASN A 337 37.81 -8.55 18.01
C ASN A 337 39.21 -8.46 17.41
N ARG A 338 39.39 -8.90 16.15
CA ARG A 338 40.65 -8.77 15.39
C ARG A 338 40.92 -7.35 14.88
N ALA A 339 39.90 -6.50 14.76
CA ALA A 339 40.09 -5.08 14.46
C ALA A 339 40.89 -4.43 15.58
N LYS A 340 42.08 -3.88 15.26
CA LYS A 340 42.99 -3.26 16.23
C LYS A 340 42.43 -1.96 16.76
#